data_AF-S3HU81-F1
#
_entry.id   AF-S3HU81-F1
#
_cell.length_a   1.000
_cell.length_b   1.000
_cell.length_c   1.000
_cell.angle_alpha   90.00
_cell.angle_beta   90.00
_cell.angle_gamma   90.00
#
_symmetry.space_group_name_H-M   'P 1'
#
loop_
_entity.id
_entity.type
_entity.pdbx_description
1 polymer ?
#
loop_
_entity_poly.entity_id
_entity_poly.type
_entity_poly.pdbx_seq_one_letter_code
_entity_poly.pdbx_strand_id
1 'polypeptide(L)'
;MAIKPGNFTSDPTDATSFVNSMAEAMEKELNKLLVLDDLEPLSTSNTDRDVRARRRMFVAIARGVVLHLAAHPESFKLMPAIGGTTIRVNTIEVI
;
A
#
# COMPACT_ATOMS: atom_id res chain seq x y z
N MET A 1 10.28 18.76 29.50
CA MET A 1 9.74 18.10 28.29
C MET A 1 10.76 18.26 27.18
N ALA A 2 11.41 17.18 26.74
CA ALA A 2 12.42 17.26 25.70
C ALA A 2 11.74 17.29 24.32
N ILE A 3 11.96 18.36 23.56
CA ILE A 3 11.59 18.43 22.15
C ILE A 3 12.53 17.48 21.41
N LYS A 4 12.00 16.39 20.84
CA LYS A 4 12.77 15.51 19.96
C LYS A 4 12.99 16.26 18.65
N PRO A 5 14.23 16.58 18.23
CA PRO A 5 14.48 17.20 16.94
C PRO A 5 14.23 16.15 15.86
N GLY A 6 12.98 16.10 15.40
CA GLY A 6 12.52 15.18 14.37
C GLY A 6 12.29 15.95 13.08
N ASN A 7 13.30 15.95 12.21
CA ASN A 7 13.19 16.09 10.76
C ASN A 7 12.03 16.97 10.23
N PHE A 8 12.18 18.30 10.28
CA PHE A 8 11.25 19.27 9.68
C PHE A 8 11.24 19.26 8.14
N THR A 9 11.87 18.28 7.48
CA THR A 9 12.00 18.24 6.02
C THR A 9 10.94 17.40 5.33
N SER A 10 10.23 16.53 6.06
CA SER A 10 9.09 15.80 5.49
C SER A 10 7.85 16.67 5.59
N ASP A 11 7.46 17.30 4.49
CA ASP A 11 6.14 17.93 4.38
C ASP A 11 5.09 16.87 4.76
N PRO A 12 4.32 17.06 5.84
CA PRO A 12 3.35 16.07 6.29
C PRO A 12 2.24 15.83 5.27
N THR A 13 2.09 16.73 4.29
CA THR A 13 1.15 16.66 3.15
C THR A 13 1.76 16.07 1.88
N ASP A 14 3.06 15.77 1.89
CA ASP A 14 3.73 15.09 0.79
C ASP A 14 3.20 13.65 0.67
N ALA A 15 2.33 13.46 -0.33
CA ALA A 15 1.74 12.18 -0.70
C ALA A 15 2.40 11.59 -1.95
N THR A 16 3.58 12.07 -2.38
CA THR A 16 4.27 11.58 -3.59
C THR A 16 4.53 10.09 -3.56
N SER A 17 4.91 9.53 -2.40
CA SER A 17 5.12 8.08 -2.22
C SER A 17 3.82 7.26 -2.23
N PHE A 18 2.65 7.92 -2.19
CA PHE A 18 1.35 7.27 -2.23
C PHE A 18 0.78 7.18 -3.65
N VAL A 19 0.96 8.20 -4.49
CA VAL A 19 0.41 8.22 -5.87
C VAL A 19 1.02 7.10 -6.72
N ASN A 20 0.18 6.35 -7.45
CA ASN A 20 0.57 5.20 -8.28
C ASN A 20 1.33 4.10 -7.50
N SER A 21 1.12 4.02 -6.19
CA SER A 21 1.80 3.03 -5.34
C SER A 21 0.89 1.85 -5.00
N MET A 22 1.50 0.75 -4.53
CA MET A 22 0.77 -0.36 -3.91
C MET A 22 -0.14 0.12 -2.76
N ALA A 23 0.26 1.16 -2.02
CA ALA A 23 -0.55 1.73 -0.94
C ALA A 23 -1.84 2.40 -1.46
N GLU A 24 -1.80 3.06 -2.62
CA GLU A 24 -3.00 3.60 -3.27
C GLU A 24 -3.91 2.49 -3.76
N ALA A 25 -3.35 1.41 -4.32
CA ALA A 25 -4.14 0.24 -4.71
C ALA A 25 -4.86 -0.39 -3.50
N MET A 26 -4.20 -0.49 -2.35
CA MET A 26 -4.81 -0.96 -1.10
C MET A 26 -5.94 -0.04 -0.62
N GLU A 27 -5.77 1.29 -0.65
CA GLU A 27 -6.82 2.24 -0.28
C GLU A 27 -8.04 2.15 -1.22
N LYS A 28 -7.80 2.02 -2.53
CA LYS A 28 -8.86 1.82 -3.53
C LYS A 28 -9.63 0.53 -3.27
N GLU A 29 -8.94 -0.55 -2.91
CA GLU A 29 -9.59 -1.83 -2.63
C GLU A 29 -10.41 -1.80 -1.34
N LEU A 30 -9.87 -1.21 -0.26
CA LEU A 30 -10.63 -1.00 0.97
C LEU A 30 -11.89 -0.18 0.71
N ASN A 31 -11.81 0.88 -0.10
CA ASN A 31 -12.96 1.70 -0.44
C ASN A 31 -14.04 0.91 -1.19
N LYS A 32 -13.66 0.00 -2.10
CA LYS A 32 -14.62 -0.88 -2.78
C LYS A 32 -15.31 -1.83 -1.81
N LEU A 33 -14.56 -2.43 -0.88
CA LEU A 33 -15.12 -3.34 0.12
C LEU A 33 -16.16 -2.63 1.00
N LEU A 34 -15.89 -1.40 1.44
CA LEU A 34 -16.86 -0.60 2.19
C LEU A 34 -18.14 -0.35 1.38
N VAL A 35 -18.01 0.03 0.12
CA VAL A 35 -19.17 0.26 -0.76
C VAL A 35 -19.97 -1.03 -0.99
N LEU A 36 -19.30 -2.18 -1.12
CA LEU A 36 -19.96 -3.49 -1.25
C LEU A 36 -20.76 -3.87 0.01
N ASP A 37 -20.31 -3.41 1.18
CA ASP A 37 -20.96 -3.64 2.46
C ASP A 37 -22.00 -2.54 2.82
N ASP A 38 -22.41 -1.70 1.85
CA ASP A 38 -23.30 -0.55 2.04
C ASP A 38 -22.83 0.46 3.11
N LEU A 39 -21.51 0.58 3.30
CA LEU A 39 -20.88 1.53 4.22
C LEU A 39 -20.43 2.82 3.51
N GLU A 40 -20.21 3.87 4.30
CA GLU A 40 -19.71 5.15 3.78
C GLU A 40 -18.29 4.99 3.21
N PRO A 41 -18.02 5.52 2.00
CA PRO A 41 -16.69 5.47 1.42
C PRO A 41 -15.67 6.29 2.20
N LEU A 42 -14.40 5.97 2.02
CA LEU A 42 -13.30 6.68 2.65
C LEU A 42 -13.21 8.13 2.13
N SER A 43 -13.03 9.07 3.05
CA SER A 43 -12.60 10.43 2.73
C SER A 43 -11.27 10.43 1.96
N THR A 44 -11.18 11.24 0.91
CA THR A 44 -9.99 11.42 0.08
C THR A 44 -9.28 12.75 0.33
N SER A 45 -9.78 13.54 1.30
CA SER A 45 -9.27 14.88 1.57
C SER A 45 -7.86 14.86 2.18
N ASN A 46 -6.90 15.49 1.49
CA ASN A 46 -5.50 15.55 1.95
C ASN A 46 -5.31 16.41 3.20
N THR A 47 -6.26 17.30 3.50
CA THR A 47 -6.23 18.15 4.68
C THR A 47 -6.68 17.40 5.94
N ASP A 48 -7.34 16.25 5.78
CA ASP A 48 -7.78 15.40 6.88
C ASP A 48 -6.60 14.62 7.48
N ARG A 49 -6.48 14.68 8.80
CA ARG A 49 -5.44 13.98 9.57
C ARG A 49 -5.58 12.46 9.44
N ASP A 50 -6.79 11.94 9.44
CA ASP A 50 -7.03 10.49 9.47
C ASP A 50 -6.77 9.88 8.09
N VAL A 51 -7.06 10.62 7.01
CA VAL A 51 -6.65 10.27 5.63
C VAL A 51 -5.13 10.16 5.55
N ARG A 52 -4.39 11.16 6.04
CA ARG A 52 -2.92 11.11 6.04
C ARG A 52 -2.36 9.97 6.88
N ALA A 53 -2.94 9.70 8.05
CA ALA A 53 -2.52 8.60 8.91
C ALA A 53 -2.74 7.24 8.24
N ARG A 54 -3.92 7.03 7.65
CA ARG A 54 -4.27 5.81 6.91
C ARG A 54 -3.34 5.57 5.72
N ARG A 55 -3.06 6.61 4.93
CA ARG A 55 -2.12 6.49 3.79
C ARG A 55 -0.70 6.15 4.24
N ARG A 56 -0.20 6.76 5.33
CA ARG A 56 1.10 6.39 5.92
C ARG A 56 1.12 4.94 6.40
N MET A 57 0.02 4.47 6.99
CA MET A 57 -0.12 3.07 7.38
C MET A 57 -0.03 2.14 6.16
N PHE A 58 -0.76 2.41 5.09
CA PHE A 58 -0.67 1.60 3.86
C PHE A 58 0.73 1.64 3.23
N VAL A 59 1.40 2.80 3.22
CA VAL A 59 2.80 2.91 2.77
C VAL A 59 3.72 2.03 3.62
N ALA A 60 3.55 2.02 4.95
CA ALA A 60 4.34 1.18 5.84
C ALA A 60 4.10 -0.32 5.58
N ILE A 61 2.85 -0.73 5.36
CA ILE A 61 2.49 -2.11 5.01
C ILE A 61 3.12 -2.50 3.68
N ALA A 62 2.93 -1.70 2.62
CA ALA A 62 3.49 -1.97 1.30
C ALA A 62 5.02 -2.09 1.35
N ARG A 63 5.70 -1.19 2.08
CA ARG A 63 7.15 -1.25 2.29
C ARG A 63 7.56 -2.53 3.03
N GLY A 64 6.83 -2.89 4.09
CA GLY A 64 7.08 -4.12 4.84
C GLY A 64 6.95 -5.37 3.98
N VAL A 65 5.91 -5.43 3.14
CA VAL A 65 5.71 -6.54 2.18
C VAL A 65 6.89 -6.63 1.21
N VAL A 66 7.26 -5.53 0.54
CA VAL A 66 8.36 -5.53 -0.43
C VAL A 66 9.68 -5.95 0.23
N LEU A 67 10.00 -5.40 1.41
CA LEU A 67 11.21 -5.79 2.14
C LEU A 67 11.19 -7.27 2.55
N HIS A 68 10.04 -7.79 2.97
CA HIS A 68 9.90 -9.20 3.36
C HIS A 68 10.11 -10.11 2.16
N LEU A 69 9.47 -9.84 1.02
CA LEU A 69 9.63 -10.61 -0.22
C LEU A 69 11.07 -10.56 -0.74
N ALA A 70 11.73 -9.41 -0.65
CA ALA A 70 13.13 -9.26 -1.06
C ALA A 70 14.09 -10.08 -0.17
N ALA A 71 13.82 -10.14 1.14
CA ALA A 71 14.62 -10.92 2.09
C ALA A 71 14.31 -12.43 2.06
N HIS A 72 13.11 -12.81 1.63
CA HIS A 72 12.62 -14.20 1.62
C HIS A 72 11.99 -14.53 0.26
N PRO A 73 12.77 -14.66 -0.83
CA PRO A 73 12.22 -14.90 -2.17
C PRO A 73 11.33 -16.14 -2.25
N GLU A 74 11.57 -17.15 -1.41
CA GLU A 74 10.75 -18.36 -1.28
C GLU A 74 9.33 -18.12 -0.75
N SER A 75 9.06 -16.96 -0.14
CA SER A 75 7.71 -16.55 0.27
C SER A 75 6.83 -16.22 -0.93
N PHE A 76 7.42 -15.91 -2.09
CA PHE A 76 6.72 -15.72 -3.36
C PHE A 76 6.72 -17.00 -4.22
N LYS A 77 6.28 -18.12 -3.64
CA LYS A 77 6.09 -19.37 -4.39
C LYS A 77 4.65 -19.48 -4.88
N LEU A 78 4.47 -19.37 -6.19
CA LEU A 78 3.22 -19.75 -6.83
C LEU A 78 3.25 -21.26 -7.09
N MET A 79 2.52 -22.04 -6.31
CA MET A 79 2.31 -23.45 -6.63
C MET A 79 1.27 -23.54 -7.75
N PRO A 80 1.62 -24.07 -8.94
CA PRO A 80 0.61 -24.32 -9.95
C PRO A 80 -0.35 -25.39 -9.42
N ALA A 81 -1.65 -25.09 -9.42
CA ALA A 81 -2.66 -26.12 -9.24
C ALA A 81 -2.53 -27.10 -10.41
N ILE A 82 -2.11 -28.32 -10.07
CA ILE A 82 -2.22 -29.60 -10.78
C ILE A 82 -2.53 -29.46 -12.28
N GLY A 83 -1.54 -29.79 -13.13
CA GLY A 83 -1.69 -30.09 -14.57
C GLY A 83 -2.71 -29.25 -15.36
N GLY A 84 -2.27 -28.11 -15.91
CA GLY A 84 -3.06 -27.34 -16.90
C GLY A 84 -3.25 -25.86 -16.57
N THR A 85 -2.84 -25.39 -15.39
CA THR A 85 -2.92 -23.97 -15.03
C THR A 85 -1.77 -23.17 -15.66
N THR A 86 -2.07 -22.30 -16.62
CA THR A 86 -1.10 -21.31 -17.13
C THR A 86 -1.18 -20.06 -16.27
N ILE A 87 -0.19 -19.83 -15.40
CA ILE A 87 -0.03 -18.53 -14.74
C ILE A 87 0.49 -17.55 -15.79
N ARG A 88 -0.40 -16.69 -16.29
CA ARG A 88 -0.01 -15.60 -17.21
C ARG A 88 0.32 -14.37 -16.40
N VAL A 89 1.62 -14.12 -16.22
CA VAL A 89 2.10 -12.80 -15.78
C VAL A 89 2.25 -11.96 -17.05
N ASN A 90 1.29 -11.07 -17.29
CA ASN A 90 1.19 -10.34 -18.56
C ASN A 90 2.34 -9.33 -18.74
N THR A 91 2.79 -8.71 -17.65
CA THR A 91 3.96 -7.82 -17.61
C THR A 91 4.56 -7.84 -16.21
N ILE A 92 5.89 -7.97 -16.11
CA ILE A 92 6.65 -7.63 -14.90
C ILE A 92 7.57 -6.47 -15.30
N GLU A 93 7.26 -5.27 -14.85
CA GLU A 93 8.16 -4.13 -14.97
C GLU A 93 9.07 -4.12 -13.73
N VAL A 94 10.35 -4.36 -13.96
CA VAL A 94 11.40 -4.13 -12.96
C VAL A 94 11.98 -2.76 -13.29
N ILE A 95 11.91 -1.84 -12.32
CA ILE A 95 12.57 -0.52 -12.39
C ILE A 95 14.04 -0.70 -12.00
#